data_AF-A0A935CRY6-F1
#
_entry.id   AF-A0A935CRY6-F1
#
_cell.length_a   1.000
_cell.length_b   1.000
_cell.length_c   1.000
_cell.angle_alpha   90.00
_cell.angle_beta   90.00
_cell.angle_gamma   90.00
#
_symmetry.space_group_name_H-M   'P 1'
#
loop_
_entity.id
_entity.type
_entity.pdbx_description
1 polymer ?
#
loop_
_entity_poly.entity_id
_entity_poly.type
_entity_poly.pdbx_seq_one_letter_code
_entity_poly.pdbx_strand_id
1 'polypeptide(L)'
;MTELPSSSQTSNPLPDSKHPWRLLSAARALLAFALVSLFVLWLVSLPEYFTRITTLTVETYSQAGRVITSNELVQAQAEARGLSLAAYALYEIALTVLLMAPFWLVAGLILWRAQGEWFGWLTALVLAGLGAVNVQEVLYVAQPPGLVVMLVDLVSWVVWPPMFIWFFLFPGGGAIPRWAWRLVAVLQAIFLALDVRGFLAAWGVLAPDPANLQFVLGLPIALTTVALVLYAQAYRYRRVYSAVEKQQVKWFVFAMALLLVELVIFAVAPHG
;
A
#
# COMPACT_ATOMS: atom_id res chain seq x y z
N MET A 1 -24.16 -13.12 68.78
CA MET A 1 -24.58 -13.84 67.57
C MET A 1 -25.43 -12.88 66.78
N THR A 2 -24.85 -12.28 65.75
CA THR A 2 -25.49 -11.28 64.89
C THR A 2 -25.02 -11.60 63.48
N GLU A 3 -25.89 -12.25 62.70
CA GLU A 3 -25.61 -12.63 61.32
C GLU A 3 -25.63 -11.38 60.42
N LEU A 4 -24.60 -11.23 59.59
CA LEU A 4 -24.55 -10.22 58.52
C LEU A 4 -25.21 -10.79 57.27
N PRO A 5 -26.04 -10.00 56.54
CA PRO A 5 -26.72 -10.50 55.35
C PRO A 5 -25.77 -10.60 54.15
N SER A 6 -25.83 -11.74 53.46
CA SER A 6 -25.12 -12.02 52.22
C SER A 6 -25.65 -11.15 51.07
N SER A 7 -24.83 -10.22 50.58
CA SER A 7 -25.12 -9.50 49.34
C SER A 7 -24.91 -10.41 48.13
N SER A 8 -26.00 -10.79 47.46
CA SER A 8 -25.97 -11.43 46.14
C SER A 8 -25.52 -10.41 45.10
N GLN A 9 -24.28 -10.54 44.62
CA GLN A 9 -23.82 -9.80 43.44
C GLN A 9 -24.52 -10.35 42.21
N THR A 10 -25.45 -9.57 41.66
CA THR A 10 -26.00 -9.78 40.32
C THR A 10 -24.93 -9.43 39.29
N SER A 11 -24.23 -10.43 38.78
CA SER A 11 -23.34 -10.27 37.62
C SER A 11 -24.19 -9.98 36.39
N ASN A 12 -24.27 -8.72 35.99
CA ASN A 12 -24.81 -8.35 34.68
C ASN A 12 -23.90 -8.97 33.59
N PRO A 13 -24.41 -9.81 32.67
CA PRO A 13 -23.62 -10.26 31.55
C PRO A 13 -23.27 -9.05 30.66
N LEU A 14 -21.97 -8.87 30.38
CA LEU A 14 -21.49 -7.86 29.45
C LEU A 14 -22.13 -8.06 28.07
N PRO A 15 -22.43 -6.99 27.31
CA PRO A 15 -23.05 -7.09 25.99
C PRO A 15 -22.18 -7.94 25.05
N ASP A 16 -22.80 -8.91 24.37
CA ASP A 16 -22.18 -9.88 23.48
C ASP A 16 -21.47 -9.17 22.30
N SER A 17 -20.13 -9.10 22.36
CA SER A 17 -19.25 -8.36 21.44
C SER A 17 -19.02 -9.06 20.09
N LYS A 18 -20.00 -9.85 19.62
CA LYS A 18 -19.90 -10.63 18.37
C LYS A 18 -20.02 -9.81 17.08
N HIS A 19 -20.50 -8.57 17.17
CA HIS A 19 -20.72 -7.68 16.03
C HIS A 19 -19.43 -7.17 15.34
N PRO A 20 -18.36 -6.74 16.06
CA PRO A 20 -17.10 -6.32 15.42
C PRO A 20 -16.38 -7.45 14.67
N TRP A 21 -16.46 -8.69 15.14
CA TRP A 21 -15.78 -9.83 14.49
C TRP A 21 -16.34 -10.15 13.10
N ARG A 22 -17.66 -10.07 12.91
CA ARG A 22 -18.30 -10.33 11.60
C ARG A 22 -17.99 -9.24 10.58
N LEU A 23 -18.02 -7.97 11.00
CA LEU A 23 -17.64 -6.83 10.15
C LEU A 23 -16.16 -6.89 9.75
N LEU A 24 -15.26 -7.21 10.69
CA LEU A 24 -13.85 -7.44 10.37
C LEU A 24 -13.66 -8.61 9.40
N SER A 25 -14.40 -9.71 9.58
CA SER A 25 -14.31 -10.87 8.70
C SER A 25 -14.82 -10.59 7.29
N ALA A 26 -15.91 -9.81 7.17
CA ALA A 26 -16.42 -9.35 5.88
C ALA A 26 -15.43 -8.40 5.17
N ALA A 27 -14.85 -7.44 5.91
CA ALA A 27 -13.82 -6.55 5.37
C ALA A 27 -12.58 -7.32 4.89
N ARG A 28 -12.16 -8.36 5.62
CA ARG A 28 -11.07 -9.26 5.20
C ARG A 28 -11.38 -10.00 3.91
N ALA A 29 -12.58 -10.59 3.82
CA ALA A 29 -13.01 -11.32 2.62
C ALA A 29 -13.09 -10.39 1.40
N LEU A 30 -13.64 -9.18 1.58
CA LEU A 30 -13.72 -8.16 0.53
C LEU A 30 -12.34 -7.73 0.06
N LEU A 31 -11.40 -7.52 0.97
CA LEU A 31 -10.03 -7.14 0.64
C LEU A 31 -9.27 -8.26 -0.09
N ALA A 32 -9.37 -9.49 0.40
CA ALA A 32 -8.77 -10.64 -0.27
C ALA A 32 -9.36 -10.82 -1.67
N PHE A 33 -10.68 -10.65 -1.81
CA PHE A 33 -11.35 -10.65 -3.09
C PHE A 33 -10.84 -9.53 -4.00
N ALA A 34 -10.68 -8.30 -3.50
CA ALA A 34 -10.16 -7.18 -4.27
C ALA A 34 -8.73 -7.43 -4.78
N LEU A 35 -7.84 -7.94 -3.94
CA LEU A 35 -6.46 -8.28 -4.32
C LEU A 35 -6.44 -9.42 -5.35
N VAL A 36 -7.18 -10.50 -5.13
CA VAL A 36 -7.27 -11.59 -6.13
C VAL A 36 -7.84 -11.07 -7.45
N SER A 37 -8.86 -10.22 -7.39
CA SER A 37 -9.46 -9.60 -8.58
C SER A 37 -8.45 -8.75 -9.33
N LEU A 38 -7.64 -7.94 -8.64
CA LEU A 38 -6.57 -7.15 -9.26
C LEU A 38 -5.54 -8.03 -9.99
N PHE A 39 -5.16 -9.17 -9.41
CA PHE A 39 -4.23 -10.08 -10.08
C PHE A 39 -4.83 -10.81 -11.27
N VAL A 40 -6.09 -11.26 -11.15
CA VAL A 40 -6.80 -11.86 -12.28
C VAL A 40 -6.95 -10.84 -13.40
N LEU A 41 -7.29 -9.60 -13.08
CA LEU A 41 -7.37 -8.51 -14.05
C LEU A 41 -6.03 -8.26 -14.72
N TRP A 42 -4.95 -8.17 -13.94
CA TRP A 42 -3.60 -8.03 -14.48
C TRP A 42 -3.26 -9.16 -15.48
N LEU A 43 -3.53 -10.42 -15.11
CA LEU A 43 -3.30 -11.58 -15.98
C LEU A 43 -4.12 -11.51 -17.28
N VAL A 44 -5.40 -11.16 -17.18
CA VAL A 44 -6.31 -11.06 -18.34
C VAL A 44 -5.95 -9.86 -19.23
N SER A 45 -5.33 -8.82 -18.67
CA SER A 45 -4.86 -7.65 -19.41
C SER A 45 -3.54 -7.86 -20.15
N LEU A 46 -2.78 -8.93 -19.86
CA LEU A 46 -1.47 -9.18 -20.50
C LEU A 46 -1.51 -9.27 -22.04
N PRO A 47 -2.48 -9.95 -22.69
CA PRO A 47 -2.52 -10.04 -24.15
C PRO A 47 -2.76 -8.67 -24.81
N GLU A 48 -3.66 -7.88 -24.23
CA GLU A 48 -3.98 -6.53 -24.72
C GLU A 48 -2.80 -5.58 -24.50
N TYR A 49 -2.17 -5.64 -23.32
CA TYR A 49 -0.92 -4.94 -23.02
C TYR A 49 0.16 -5.24 -24.07
N PHE A 50 0.42 -6.53 -24.31
CA PHE A 50 1.44 -6.95 -25.27
C PHE A 50 1.14 -6.45 -26.69
N THR A 51 -0.11 -6.54 -27.11
CA THR A 51 -0.55 -6.05 -28.43
C THR A 51 -0.31 -4.55 -28.54
N ARG A 52 -0.78 -3.75 -27.58
CA ARG A 52 -0.68 -2.28 -27.64
C ARG A 52 0.75 -1.77 -27.61
N ILE A 53 1.62 -2.40 -26.80
CA ILE A 53 3.05 -2.06 -26.76
C ILE A 53 3.71 -2.37 -28.11
N THR A 54 3.42 -3.52 -28.70
CA THR A 54 4.05 -3.94 -29.96
C THR A 54 3.52 -3.23 -31.20
N THR A 55 2.27 -2.73 -31.17
CA THR A 55 1.66 -1.97 -32.26
C THR A 55 1.75 -0.45 -32.08
N LEU A 56 2.34 0.03 -30.97
CA LEU A 56 2.36 1.46 -30.62
C LEU A 56 0.96 2.08 -30.66
N THR A 57 0.00 1.43 -30.01
CA THR A 57 -1.37 1.94 -29.83
C THR A 57 -1.66 2.21 -28.36
N VAL A 58 -0.65 2.65 -27.62
CA VAL A 58 -0.75 3.02 -26.21
C VAL A 58 -1.36 4.42 -26.10
N GLU A 59 -2.52 4.50 -25.44
CA GLU A 59 -3.13 5.79 -25.10
C GLU A 59 -2.30 6.52 -24.04
N THR A 60 -2.18 7.84 -24.19
CA THR A 60 -1.46 8.67 -23.22
C THR A 60 -2.23 8.69 -21.90
N TYR A 61 -1.70 8.03 -20.88
CA TYR A 61 -2.20 8.11 -19.51
C TYR A 61 -1.35 9.07 -18.69
N SER A 62 -2.01 10.02 -18.02
CA SER A 62 -1.36 11.02 -17.17
C SER A 62 -2.02 11.07 -15.80
N GLN A 63 -1.21 11.18 -14.75
CA GLN A 63 -1.66 11.28 -13.37
C GLN A 63 -0.98 12.49 -12.72
N ALA A 64 -1.75 13.35 -12.06
CA ALA A 64 -1.26 14.56 -11.39
C ALA A 64 -0.36 15.46 -12.27
N GLY A 65 -0.69 15.57 -13.57
CA GLY A 65 0.07 16.39 -14.53
C GLY A 65 1.36 15.77 -15.05
N ARG A 66 1.67 14.52 -14.68
CA ARG A 66 2.80 13.74 -15.21
C ARG A 66 2.28 12.66 -16.15
N VAL A 67 2.87 12.57 -17.34
CA VAL A 67 2.63 11.44 -18.27
C VAL A 67 3.27 10.18 -17.67
N ILE A 68 2.46 9.15 -17.45
CA ILE A 68 2.87 7.87 -16.88
C ILE A 68 3.23 6.89 -17.98
N THR A 69 2.42 6.82 -19.06
CA THR A 69 2.72 6.00 -20.24
C THR A 69 2.17 6.64 -21.51
N SER A 70 2.86 6.44 -22.62
CA SER A 70 2.50 6.89 -23.97
C SER A 70 3.34 6.12 -25.00
N ASN A 71 2.95 6.17 -26.28
CA ASN A 71 3.76 5.59 -27.36
C ASN A 71 5.20 6.14 -27.39
N GLU A 72 5.36 7.45 -27.22
CA GLU A 72 6.67 8.10 -27.23
C GLU A 72 7.55 7.60 -26.07
N LEU A 73 6.97 7.46 -24.86
CA LEU A 73 7.68 6.95 -23.70
C LEU A 73 8.10 5.49 -23.88
N VAL A 74 7.17 4.65 -24.34
CA VAL A 74 7.43 3.22 -24.59
C VAL A 74 8.54 3.05 -25.63
N GLN A 75 8.47 3.79 -26.72
CA GLN A 75 9.48 3.73 -27.77
C GLN A 75 10.85 4.20 -27.25
N ALA A 76 10.92 5.36 -26.58
CA ALA A 76 12.16 5.86 -26.00
C ALA A 76 12.78 4.89 -24.99
N GLN A 77 11.95 4.26 -24.15
CA GLN A 77 12.39 3.28 -23.15
C GLN A 77 12.88 1.97 -23.76
N ALA A 78 12.26 1.52 -24.85
CA ALA A 78 12.72 0.36 -25.61
C ALA A 78 14.05 0.65 -26.32
N GLU A 79 14.17 1.81 -26.97
CA GLU A 79 15.38 2.25 -27.68
C GLU A 79 16.57 2.42 -26.73
N ALA A 80 16.38 3.09 -25.58
CA ALA A 80 17.43 3.28 -24.56
C ALA A 80 17.99 1.95 -24.01
N ARG A 81 17.20 0.87 -24.08
CA ARG A 81 17.62 -0.48 -23.66
C ARG A 81 18.09 -1.36 -24.82
N GLY A 82 18.04 -0.87 -26.06
CA GLY A 82 18.35 -1.66 -27.26
C GLY A 82 17.40 -2.84 -27.47
N LEU A 83 16.15 -2.73 -26.99
CA LEU A 83 15.14 -3.79 -27.09
C LEU A 83 14.18 -3.51 -28.24
N SER A 84 13.77 -4.56 -28.94
CA SER A 84 12.55 -4.49 -29.78
C SER A 84 11.32 -4.26 -28.90
N LEU A 85 10.23 -3.70 -29.44
CA LEU A 85 8.99 -3.49 -28.66
C LEU A 85 8.45 -4.78 -28.03
N ALA A 86 8.56 -5.91 -28.72
CA ALA A 86 8.15 -7.21 -28.19
C ALA A 86 9.06 -7.66 -27.03
N ALA A 87 10.38 -7.48 -27.16
CA ALA A 87 11.32 -7.79 -26.10
C ALA A 87 11.13 -6.85 -24.89
N TYR A 88 10.83 -5.58 -25.14
CA TYR A 88 10.49 -4.60 -24.12
C TYR A 88 9.22 -4.99 -23.34
N ALA A 89 8.14 -5.37 -24.04
CA ALA A 89 6.91 -5.84 -23.40
C ALA A 89 7.15 -7.06 -22.50
N LEU A 90 7.93 -8.05 -22.97
CA LEU A 90 8.27 -9.23 -22.15
C LEU A 90 9.17 -8.87 -20.97
N TYR A 91 10.11 -7.96 -21.17
CA TYR A 91 10.99 -7.45 -20.12
C TYR A 91 10.17 -6.81 -18.99
N GLU A 92 9.24 -5.90 -19.32
CA GLU A 92 8.40 -5.24 -18.32
C GLU A 92 7.48 -6.23 -17.60
N ILE A 93 6.85 -7.17 -18.32
CA ILE A 93 6.05 -8.24 -17.68
C ILE A 93 6.90 -9.05 -16.70
N ALA A 94 8.10 -9.48 -17.12
CA ALA A 94 9.00 -10.25 -16.27
C ALA A 94 9.44 -9.47 -15.04
N LEU A 95 9.73 -8.17 -15.20
CA LEU A 95 10.09 -7.27 -14.12
C LEU A 95 8.92 -7.09 -13.14
N THR A 96 7.70 -6.87 -13.62
CA THR A 96 6.49 -6.80 -12.79
C THR A 96 6.30 -8.07 -11.98
N VAL A 97 6.45 -9.26 -12.59
CA VAL A 97 6.34 -10.53 -11.86
C VAL A 97 7.41 -10.66 -10.80
N LEU A 98 8.67 -10.36 -11.14
CA LEU A 98 9.80 -10.44 -10.23
C LEU A 98 9.61 -9.54 -9.01
N LEU A 99 9.08 -8.33 -9.20
CA LEU A 99 8.83 -7.37 -8.13
C LEU A 99 7.57 -7.69 -7.33
N MET A 100 6.46 -8.06 -7.98
CA MET A 100 5.18 -8.31 -7.32
C MET A 100 5.16 -9.64 -6.54
N ALA A 101 5.67 -10.72 -7.13
CA ALA A 101 5.47 -12.07 -6.62
C ALA A 101 5.98 -12.27 -5.19
N PRO A 102 7.16 -11.76 -4.78
CA PRO A 102 7.63 -11.88 -3.41
C PRO A 102 6.69 -11.22 -2.39
N PHE A 103 6.18 -10.02 -2.69
CA PHE A 103 5.25 -9.33 -1.79
C PHE A 103 3.96 -10.11 -1.59
N TRP A 104 3.38 -10.61 -2.68
CA TRP A 104 2.11 -11.34 -2.63
C TRP A 104 2.25 -12.71 -2.00
N LEU A 105 3.36 -13.40 -2.27
CA LEU A 105 3.69 -14.68 -1.64
C LEU A 105 3.88 -14.51 -0.13
N VAL A 106 4.65 -13.51 0.30
CA VAL A 106 4.86 -13.24 1.73
C VAL A 106 3.57 -12.76 2.39
N ALA A 107 2.78 -11.90 1.75
CA ALA A 107 1.47 -11.49 2.25
C ALA A 107 0.56 -12.70 2.47
N GLY A 108 0.46 -13.60 1.48
CA GLY A 108 -0.32 -14.84 1.60
C GLY A 108 0.17 -15.75 2.74
N LEU A 109 1.48 -15.92 2.89
CA LEU A 109 2.07 -16.69 4.00
C LEU A 109 1.78 -16.06 5.36
N ILE A 110 1.85 -14.73 5.47
CA ILE A 110 1.50 -14.01 6.70
C ILE A 110 0.03 -14.19 7.02
N LEU A 111 -0.87 -14.06 6.03
CA LEU A 111 -2.31 -14.30 6.25
C LEU A 111 -2.59 -15.72 6.72
N TRP A 112 -1.89 -16.70 6.14
CA TRP A 112 -2.00 -18.09 6.54
C TRP A 112 -1.52 -18.33 7.98
N ARG A 113 -0.43 -17.66 8.40
CA ARG A 113 0.14 -17.82 9.75
C ARG A 113 -0.43 -16.90 10.82
N ALA A 114 -1.01 -15.76 10.47
CA ALA A 114 -1.43 -14.74 11.43
C ALA A 114 -2.59 -15.20 12.32
N GLN A 115 -3.31 -16.27 11.96
CA GLN A 115 -4.40 -16.87 12.76
C GLN A 115 -5.44 -15.87 13.30
N GLY A 116 -5.61 -14.70 12.66
CA GLY A 116 -6.53 -13.64 13.12
C GLY A 116 -5.88 -12.44 13.82
N GLU A 117 -4.57 -12.44 14.06
CA GLU A 117 -3.84 -11.31 14.67
C GLU A 117 -3.89 -10.06 13.78
N TRP A 118 -4.45 -8.98 14.32
CA TRP A 118 -4.73 -7.75 13.56
C TRP A 118 -3.48 -7.16 12.88
N PHE A 119 -2.30 -7.24 13.52
CA PHE A 119 -1.08 -6.68 12.97
C PHE A 119 -0.53 -7.52 11.81
N GLY A 120 -0.68 -8.84 11.86
CA GLY A 120 -0.39 -9.73 10.73
C GLY A 120 -1.27 -9.38 9.51
N TRP A 121 -2.55 -9.10 9.74
CA TRP A 121 -3.46 -8.63 8.68
C TRP A 121 -3.03 -7.29 8.08
N LEU A 122 -2.72 -6.29 8.91
CA LEU A 122 -2.23 -5.00 8.44
C LEU A 122 -0.93 -5.17 7.62
N THR A 123 -0.03 -6.04 8.09
CA THR A 123 1.23 -6.34 7.39
C THR A 123 0.97 -6.95 6.02
N ALA A 124 0.09 -7.95 5.93
CA ALA A 124 -0.26 -8.56 4.66
C ALA A 124 -0.96 -7.58 3.70
N LEU A 125 -1.84 -6.71 4.21
CA LEU A 125 -2.49 -5.66 3.41
C LEU A 125 -1.44 -4.71 2.81
N VAL A 126 -0.50 -4.23 3.62
CA VAL A 126 0.55 -3.31 3.15
C VAL A 126 1.45 -3.99 2.13
N LEU A 127 1.88 -5.23 2.38
CA LEU A 127 2.69 -5.97 1.40
C LEU A 127 1.94 -6.23 0.10
N ALA A 128 0.68 -6.68 0.16
CA ALA A 128 -0.12 -6.91 -1.04
C ALA A 128 -0.37 -5.61 -1.82
N GLY A 129 -0.64 -4.51 -1.12
CA GLY A 129 -0.76 -3.18 -1.70
C GLY A 129 0.53 -2.72 -2.39
N LEU A 130 1.70 -2.90 -1.75
CA LEU A 130 3.00 -2.62 -2.36
C LEU A 130 3.23 -3.45 -3.63
N GLY A 131 2.89 -4.74 -3.60
CA GLY A 131 2.94 -5.56 -4.81
C GLY A 131 1.97 -5.09 -5.90
N ALA A 132 0.78 -4.61 -5.51
CA ALA A 132 -0.25 -4.13 -6.43
C ALA A 132 0.14 -2.83 -7.14
N VAL A 133 1.01 -2.00 -6.57
CA VAL A 133 1.54 -0.82 -7.29
C VAL A 133 2.27 -1.24 -8.57
N ASN A 134 2.96 -2.39 -8.56
CA ASN A 134 3.73 -2.86 -9.72
C ASN A 134 2.84 -3.37 -10.88
N VAL A 135 1.56 -3.65 -10.65
CA VAL A 135 0.65 -4.14 -11.72
C VAL A 135 -0.04 -3.03 -12.51
N GLN A 136 0.12 -1.78 -12.09
CA GLN A 136 -0.70 -0.67 -12.58
C GLN A 136 -0.39 -0.29 -14.02
N GLU A 137 0.88 -0.31 -14.43
CA GLU A 137 1.27 0.05 -15.79
C GLU A 137 0.57 -0.82 -16.84
N VAL A 138 0.54 -2.14 -16.62
CA VAL A 138 -0.16 -3.08 -17.51
C VAL A 138 -1.64 -2.71 -17.65
N LEU A 139 -2.27 -2.32 -16.54
CA LEU A 139 -3.68 -1.94 -16.52
C LEU A 139 -3.91 -0.58 -17.19
N TYR A 140 -3.00 0.38 -17.04
CA TYR A 140 -3.05 1.67 -17.73
C TYR A 140 -2.89 1.54 -19.24
N VAL A 141 -2.05 0.64 -19.72
CA VAL A 141 -1.89 0.41 -21.15
C VAL A 141 -3.06 -0.39 -21.72
N ALA A 142 -3.49 -1.45 -21.03
CA ALA A 142 -4.56 -2.33 -21.49
C ALA A 142 -5.96 -1.67 -21.50
N GLN A 143 -6.16 -0.58 -20.74
CA GLN A 143 -7.43 0.15 -20.66
C GLN A 143 -8.65 -0.76 -20.42
N PRO A 144 -8.70 -1.52 -19.31
CA PRO A 144 -9.86 -2.32 -18.96
C PRO A 144 -11.10 -1.42 -18.75
N PRO A 145 -12.32 -1.99 -18.67
CA PRO A 145 -13.54 -1.21 -18.48
C PRO A 145 -13.43 -0.18 -17.33
N GLY A 146 -14.05 1.00 -17.49
CA GLY A 146 -13.82 2.14 -16.58
C GLY A 146 -14.02 1.85 -15.09
N LEU A 147 -14.95 0.96 -14.71
CA LEU A 147 -15.13 0.54 -13.31
C LEU A 147 -13.88 -0.16 -12.75
N VAL A 148 -13.19 -0.94 -13.57
CA VAL A 148 -11.95 -1.63 -13.19
C VAL A 148 -10.82 -0.64 -12.96
N VAL A 149 -10.62 0.29 -13.90
CA VAL A 149 -9.61 1.36 -13.76
C VAL A 149 -9.86 2.17 -12.49
N MET A 150 -11.13 2.50 -12.20
CA MET A 150 -11.52 3.21 -10.98
C MET A 150 -11.14 2.43 -9.71
N LEU A 151 -11.33 1.11 -9.67
CA LEU A 151 -10.97 0.29 -8.51
C LEU A 151 -9.47 0.19 -8.31
N VAL A 152 -8.70 0.08 -9.40
CA VAL A 152 -7.22 0.07 -9.37
C VAL A 152 -6.70 1.41 -8.86
N ASP A 153 -7.22 2.51 -9.41
CA ASP A 153 -6.88 3.85 -8.95
C ASP A 153 -7.20 3.99 -7.47
N LEU A 154 -8.41 3.63 -7.01
CA LEU A 154 -8.79 3.73 -5.60
C LEU A 154 -7.77 3.07 -4.66
N VAL A 155 -7.25 1.89 -5.02
CA VAL A 155 -6.20 1.23 -4.23
C VAL A 155 -4.91 2.05 -4.20
N SER A 156 -4.50 2.62 -5.33
CA SER A 156 -3.33 3.51 -5.44
C SER A 156 -3.43 4.72 -4.52
N TRP A 157 -4.63 5.30 -4.41
CA TRP A 157 -4.90 6.45 -3.56
C TRP A 157 -4.95 6.07 -2.07
N VAL A 158 -5.58 4.94 -1.72
CA VAL A 158 -5.91 4.60 -0.32
C VAL A 158 -4.85 3.73 0.37
N VAL A 159 -3.88 3.16 -0.34
CA VAL A 159 -2.85 2.28 0.26
C VAL A 159 -1.85 3.03 1.15
N TRP A 160 -1.63 4.32 0.92
CA TRP A 160 -0.58 5.09 1.58
C TRP A 160 -0.80 5.30 3.08
N PRO A 161 -1.99 5.71 3.57
CA PRO A 161 -2.18 5.92 5.00
C PRO A 161 -2.01 4.65 5.86
N PRO A 162 -2.57 3.48 5.48
CA PRO A 162 -2.29 2.21 6.17
C PRO A 162 -0.80 1.84 6.20
N MET A 163 -0.05 2.17 5.15
CA MET A 163 1.39 1.91 5.10
C MET A 163 2.16 2.74 6.14
N PHE A 164 1.86 4.04 6.28
CA PHE A 164 2.48 4.86 7.33
C PHE A 164 2.14 4.37 8.74
N ILE A 165 0.88 3.97 8.95
CA ILE A 165 0.43 3.34 10.21
C ILE A 165 1.25 2.07 10.47
N TRP A 166 1.45 1.23 9.45
CA TRP A 166 2.25 0.02 9.57
C TRP A 166 3.70 0.32 9.95
N PHE A 167 4.36 1.29 9.31
CA PHE A 167 5.74 1.67 9.66
C PHE A 167 5.85 2.14 11.11
N PHE A 168 4.85 2.84 11.65
CA PHE A 168 4.84 3.25 13.05
C PHE A 168 4.76 2.05 14.01
N LEU A 169 3.89 1.10 13.69
CA LEU A 169 3.55 -0.03 14.55
C LEU A 169 4.56 -1.17 14.44
N PHE A 170 5.25 -1.31 13.31
CA PHE A 170 6.26 -2.31 13.04
C PHE A 170 7.36 -2.34 14.12
N PRO A 171 7.87 -3.54 14.51
CA PRO A 171 7.50 -4.89 14.04
C PRO A 171 6.42 -5.60 14.85
N GLY A 172 6.16 -5.19 16.10
CA GLY A 172 5.26 -5.92 17.00
C GLY A 172 3.81 -5.43 17.07
N GLY A 173 3.40 -4.42 16.28
CA GLY A 173 2.06 -3.83 16.36
C GLY A 173 1.82 -2.89 17.55
N GLY A 174 2.82 -2.68 18.40
CA GLY A 174 2.69 -1.82 19.59
C GLY A 174 2.61 -0.33 19.24
N ALA A 175 1.54 0.34 19.69
CA ALA A 175 1.35 1.78 19.55
C ALA A 175 2.18 2.60 20.56
N ILE A 176 3.50 2.63 20.36
CA ILE A 176 4.47 3.20 21.31
C ILE A 176 5.41 4.19 20.61
N PRO A 177 5.60 5.42 21.14
CA PRO A 177 4.89 6.02 22.27
C PRO A 177 3.42 6.33 21.98
N ARG A 178 2.53 6.21 22.98
CA ARG A 178 1.08 6.41 22.79
C ARG A 178 0.70 7.82 22.33
N TRP A 179 1.48 8.83 22.70
CA TRP A 179 1.24 10.21 22.24
C TRP A 179 1.55 10.35 20.74
N ALA A 180 2.67 9.78 20.28
CA ALA A 180 3.08 9.83 18.89
C ALA A 180 2.09 9.04 18.03
N TRP A 181 1.60 7.90 18.53
CA TRP A 181 0.54 7.14 17.90
C TRP A 181 -0.72 7.97 17.65
N ARG A 182 -1.19 8.72 18.65
CA ARG A 182 -2.38 9.57 18.51
C ARG A 182 -2.18 10.62 17.42
N LEU A 183 -1.00 11.25 17.36
CA LEU A 183 -0.67 12.21 16.31
C LEU A 183 -0.64 11.55 14.94
N VAL A 184 0.02 10.40 14.80
CA VAL A 184 0.05 9.62 13.56
C VAL A 184 -1.37 9.25 13.12
N ALA A 185 -2.21 8.74 14.03
CA ALA A 185 -3.59 8.37 13.70
C ALA A 185 -4.40 9.57 13.18
N VAL A 186 -4.27 10.75 13.79
CA VAL A 186 -4.95 11.97 13.33
C VAL A 186 -4.41 12.42 11.97
N LEU A 187 -3.08 12.48 11.82
CA LEU A 187 -2.43 12.87 10.57
C LEU A 187 -2.84 11.95 9.41
N GLN A 188 -2.87 10.64 9.65
CA GLN A 188 -3.24 9.66 8.63
C GLN A 188 -4.74 9.64 8.33
N ALA A 189 -5.60 10.00 9.30
CA ALA A 189 -7.02 10.22 9.03
C ALA A 189 -7.24 11.45 8.13
N ILE A 190 -6.51 12.54 8.37
CA ILE A 190 -6.54 13.74 7.49
C ILE A 190 -6.01 13.37 6.11
N PHE A 191 -4.89 12.64 6.05
CA PHE A 191 -4.28 12.25 4.78
C PHE A 191 -5.21 11.37 3.94
N LEU A 192 -5.83 10.37 4.55
CA LEU A 192 -6.85 9.55 3.90
C LEU A 192 -8.04 10.37 3.38
N ALA A 193 -8.49 11.37 4.14
CA ALA A 193 -9.57 12.24 3.68
C ALA A 193 -9.18 13.08 2.46
N LEU A 194 -7.92 13.54 2.39
CA LEU A 194 -7.37 14.22 1.21
C LEU A 194 -7.27 13.28 0.01
N ASP A 195 -6.80 12.05 0.21
CA ASP A 195 -6.68 11.05 -0.87
C ASP A 195 -8.05 10.64 -1.43
N VAL A 196 -9.04 10.40 -0.54
CA VAL A 196 -10.42 10.12 -0.97
C VAL A 196 -11.01 11.29 -1.75
N ARG A 197 -10.77 12.53 -1.32
CA ARG A 197 -11.20 13.72 -2.06
C ARG A 197 -10.54 13.77 -3.44
N GLY A 198 -9.22 13.59 -3.51
CA GLY A 198 -8.46 13.62 -4.76
C GLY A 198 -8.93 12.54 -5.74
N PHE A 199 -9.16 11.33 -5.25
CA PHE A 199 -9.76 10.25 -6.02
C PHE A 199 -11.14 10.63 -6.57
N LEU A 200 -12.06 11.14 -5.74
CA LEU A 200 -13.39 11.56 -6.17
C LEU A 200 -13.35 12.71 -7.18
N ALA A 201 -12.40 13.64 -7.05
CA ALA A 201 -12.20 14.72 -8.00
C ALA A 201 -11.66 14.21 -9.35
N ALA A 202 -10.71 13.27 -9.33
CA ALA A 202 -10.16 12.65 -10.54
C ALA A 202 -11.22 11.91 -11.36
N TRP A 203 -12.23 11.36 -10.70
CA TRP A 203 -13.38 10.68 -11.32
C TRP A 203 -14.59 11.60 -11.57
N GLY A 204 -14.43 12.92 -11.44
CA GLY A 204 -15.46 13.91 -11.76
C GLY A 204 -16.64 13.95 -10.80
N VAL A 205 -16.56 13.27 -9.65
CA VAL A 205 -17.60 13.27 -8.60
C VAL A 205 -17.54 14.55 -7.77
N LEU A 206 -16.33 15.09 -7.55
CA LEU A 206 -16.11 16.35 -6.85
C LEU A 206 -15.44 17.37 -7.78
N ALA A 207 -15.56 18.65 -7.42
CA ALA A 207 -14.81 19.72 -8.08
C ALA A 207 -13.29 19.44 -8.00
N PRO A 208 -12.51 19.85 -9.02
CA PRO A 208 -11.05 19.72 -9.03
C PRO A 208 -10.43 20.24 -7.74
N ASP A 209 -9.33 19.60 -7.30
CA ASP A 209 -8.69 19.91 -6.03
C ASP A 209 -8.26 21.39 -5.97
N PRO A 210 -8.89 22.23 -5.12
CA PRO A 210 -8.56 23.64 -5.08
C PRO A 210 -7.09 23.81 -4.69
N ALA A 211 -6.31 24.50 -5.52
CA ALA A 211 -4.91 24.82 -5.25
C ALA A 211 -4.00 23.62 -4.93
N ASN A 212 -4.32 22.42 -5.43
CA ASN A 212 -3.55 21.19 -5.17
C ASN A 212 -3.37 20.91 -3.66
N LEU A 213 -4.42 21.11 -2.86
CA LEU A 213 -4.43 20.87 -1.41
C LEU A 213 -3.86 19.51 -1.02
N GLN A 214 -4.14 18.45 -1.78
CA GLN A 214 -3.58 17.13 -1.51
C GLN A 214 -2.05 17.17 -1.52
N PHE A 215 -1.43 17.81 -2.51
CA PHE A 215 0.02 17.92 -2.57
C PHE A 215 0.56 18.87 -1.49
N VAL A 216 -0.06 20.04 -1.35
CA VAL A 216 0.36 21.11 -0.42
C VAL A 216 0.32 20.66 1.03
N LEU A 217 -0.72 19.90 1.43
CA LEU A 217 -0.87 19.41 2.80
C LEU A 217 -0.34 17.98 2.97
N GLY A 218 -0.49 17.14 1.95
CA GLY A 218 -0.09 15.74 1.99
C GLY A 218 1.41 15.56 2.16
N LEU A 219 2.24 16.36 1.47
CA LEU A 219 3.69 16.27 1.61
C LEU A 219 4.15 16.63 3.04
N PRO A 220 3.76 17.78 3.65
CA PRO A 220 4.05 18.06 5.05
C PRO A 220 3.54 17.01 6.03
N ILE A 221 2.34 16.47 5.80
CA ILE A 221 1.78 15.39 6.64
C ILE A 221 2.63 14.12 6.54
N ALA A 222 3.02 13.72 5.33
CA ALA A 222 3.87 12.57 5.09
C ALA A 222 5.24 12.74 5.75
N LEU A 223 5.90 13.89 5.56
CA LEU A 223 7.20 14.20 6.18
C LEU A 223 7.12 14.21 7.71
N THR A 224 6.09 14.82 8.27
CA THR A 224 5.84 14.83 9.72
C THR A 224 5.62 13.42 10.24
N THR A 225 4.86 12.60 9.51
CA THR A 225 4.62 11.20 9.87
C THR A 225 5.90 10.38 9.82
N VAL A 226 6.73 10.54 8.77
CA VAL A 226 8.04 9.89 8.67
C VAL A 226 8.92 10.28 9.87
N ALA A 227 8.97 11.56 10.23
CA ALA A 227 9.73 12.01 11.41
C ALA A 227 9.24 11.36 12.71
N LEU A 228 7.92 11.26 12.90
CA LEU A 228 7.32 10.58 14.06
C LEU A 228 7.60 9.07 14.06
N VAL A 229 7.55 8.42 12.90
CA VAL A 229 7.93 7.00 12.72
C VAL A 229 9.39 6.83 13.11
N LEU A 230 10.32 7.59 12.55
CA LEU A 230 11.75 7.49 12.86
C LEU A 230 12.02 7.70 14.36
N TYR A 231 11.39 8.70 14.95
CA TYR A 231 11.45 8.93 16.39
C TYR A 231 10.94 7.73 17.19
N ALA A 232 9.76 7.19 16.84
CA ALA A 232 9.17 6.05 17.54
C ALA A 232 10.02 4.78 17.40
N GLN A 233 10.55 4.50 16.21
CA GLN A 233 11.45 3.38 15.94
C GLN A 233 12.74 3.51 16.77
N ALA A 234 13.35 4.70 16.81
CA ALA A 234 14.54 4.97 17.62
C ALA A 234 14.27 4.85 19.13
N TYR A 235 13.12 5.34 19.60
CA TYR A 235 12.69 5.21 21.00
C TYR A 235 12.49 3.74 21.38
N ARG A 236 11.76 2.98 20.56
CA ARG A 236 11.47 1.56 20.81
C ARG A 236 12.74 0.71 20.74
N TYR A 237 13.64 0.97 19.79
CA TYR A 237 14.91 0.27 19.69
C TYR A 237 15.76 0.41 20.96
N ARG A 238 15.75 1.59 21.58
CA ARG A 238 16.50 1.83 22.81
C ARG A 238 15.83 1.28 24.06
N ARG A 239 14.50 1.32 24.16
CA ARG A 239 13.79 1.10 25.44
C ARG A 239 12.80 -0.04 25.50
N VAL A 240 12.32 -0.55 24.36
CA VAL A 240 11.14 -1.42 24.33
C VAL A 240 11.41 -2.73 23.60
N TYR A 241 12.14 -2.71 22.49
CA TYR A 241 12.30 -3.91 21.66
C TYR A 241 12.99 -5.05 22.39
N SER A 242 12.38 -6.23 22.25
CA SER A 242 13.00 -7.51 22.54
C SER A 242 14.17 -7.80 21.58
N ALA A 243 14.98 -8.81 21.90
CA ALA A 243 16.09 -9.22 21.03
C ALA A 243 15.64 -9.61 19.62
N VAL A 244 14.48 -10.28 19.50
CA VAL A 244 13.90 -10.70 18.22
C VAL A 244 13.45 -9.49 17.39
N GLU A 245 12.72 -8.55 17.99
CA GLU A 245 12.26 -7.34 17.29
C GLU A 245 13.43 -6.48 16.81
N LYS A 246 14.51 -6.37 17.59
CA LYS A 246 15.72 -5.67 17.14
C LYS A 246 16.31 -6.31 15.88
N GLN A 247 16.29 -7.63 15.78
CA GLN A 247 16.78 -8.32 14.60
C GLN A 247 15.86 -8.08 13.38
N GLN A 248 14.54 -8.09 13.57
CA GLN A 248 13.59 -7.76 12.51
C GLN A 248 13.78 -6.33 11.97
N VAL A 249 13.94 -5.36 12.86
CA VAL A 249 14.20 -3.97 12.45
C VAL A 249 15.55 -3.84 11.73
N LYS A 250 16.59 -4.55 12.15
CA LYS A 250 17.88 -4.55 11.44
C LYS A 250 17.76 -5.09 10.01
N TRP A 251 17.07 -6.21 9.83
CA TRP A 251 16.81 -6.77 8.49
C TRP A 251 15.99 -5.82 7.63
N PHE A 252 14.97 -5.18 8.21
CA PHE A 252 14.17 -4.18 7.53
C PHE A 252 15.00 -2.96 7.10
N VAL A 253 15.82 -2.41 8.01
CA VAL A 253 16.71 -1.27 7.71
C VAL A 253 17.75 -1.65 6.65
N PHE A 254 18.29 -2.87 6.72
CA PHE A 254 19.20 -3.38 5.70
C PHE A 254 18.54 -3.45 4.32
N ALA A 255 17.33 -4.00 4.24
CA ALA A 255 16.56 -4.03 2.99
C ALA A 255 16.25 -2.62 2.46
N MET A 256 15.89 -1.69 3.34
CA MET A 256 15.66 -0.29 2.98
C MET A 256 16.94 0.39 2.48
N ALA A 257 18.09 0.10 3.08
CA ALA A 257 19.37 0.62 2.62
C ALA A 257 19.74 0.09 1.22
N LEU A 258 19.49 -1.19 0.94
CA LEU A 258 19.68 -1.75 -0.40
C LEU A 258 18.78 -1.07 -1.43
N LEU A 259 17.50 -0.83 -1.10
CA LEU A 259 16.57 -0.13 -1.96
C LEU A 259 16.97 1.33 -2.22
N LEU A 260 17.51 2.02 -1.21
CA LEU A 260 18.06 3.36 -1.39
C LEU A 260 19.30 3.36 -2.29
N VAL A 261 20.19 2.37 -2.15
CA VAL A 261 21.35 2.21 -3.04
C VAL A 261 20.90 1.97 -4.48
N GLU A 262 19.94 1.09 -4.69
CA GLU A 262 19.34 0.85 -6.01
C GLU A 262 18.76 2.13 -6.61
N LEU A 263 18.01 2.90 -5.83
CA LEU A 263 17.42 4.17 -6.29
C LEU A 263 18.48 5.21 -6.65
N VAL A 264 19.58 5.29 -5.90
CA VAL A 264 20.73 6.17 -6.23
C VAL A 264 21.43 5.69 -7.50
N ILE A 265 21.65 4.39 -7.66
CA ILE A 265 22.23 3.83 -8.89
C ILE A 265 21.34 4.17 -10.08
N PHE A 266 20.03 3.98 -9.97
CA PHE A 266 19.08 4.31 -11.03
C PHE A 266 19.08 5.80 -11.36
N ALA A 267 19.15 6.68 -10.36
CA ALA A 267 19.13 8.13 -10.56
C ALA A 267 20.44 8.69 -11.15
N VAL A 268 21.58 8.01 -10.92
CA VAL A 268 22.91 8.44 -11.38
C VAL A 268 23.35 7.67 -12.63
N ALA A 269 22.67 6.58 -12.98
CA ALA A 269 22.92 5.85 -14.21
C ALA A 269 22.69 6.78 -15.42
N PRO A 270 23.69 6.98 -16.28
CA PRO A 270 23.51 7.80 -17.48
C PRO A 270 22.39 7.19 -18.32
N HIS A 271 21.35 7.97 -18.59
CA HIS A 271 20.35 7.64 -19.60
C HIS A 271 21.06 7.73 -20.97
N GLY A 272 21.59 6.59 -21.43
CA GLY A 272 22.13 6.42 -22.76
C GLY A 272 21.03 6.42 -23.82
#